data_AF-A0A919F7R1-F1
#
_entry.id   AF-A0A919F7R1-F1
#
_cell.length_a   1.000
_cell.length_b   1.000
_cell.length_c   1.000
_cell.angle_alpha   90.00
_cell.angle_beta   90.00
_cell.angle_gamma   90.00
#
_symmetry.space_group_name_H-M   'P 1'
#
loop_
_entity.id
_entity.type
_entity.pdbx_description
1 polymer ?
#
loop_
_entity_poly.entity_id
_entity_poly.type
_entity_poly.pdbx_seq_one_letter_code
_entity_poly.pdbx_strand_id
1 'polypeptide(L)'
;MSDEKKTPHSLATFLRGPAPAPEAKPQAEAGDADTPPPHASTAAGAQVPPSPADAPVPAAEQTPPASSPAPWEQAPRFTRAARTNAVQRRTPPWQWAVLAALALVLAMQVLLADRARLAADATWRPVLAALCAALRCELPAWHEPAAFTMLNREVRPAPDQRGVLQVQASFRNDARWAQAWPYLQLSLSDADGRVIGSRVFSPREYLGHPVPPGDTLAPGQGTQIAFRVREPAASTAAFGFEFH
;
A
#
# COMPACT_ATOMS: atom_id res chain seq x y z
N MET A 1 -15.35 44.92 28.11
CA MET A 1 -15.67 43.64 27.45
C MET A 1 -15.34 43.83 25.98
N SER A 2 -14.05 43.86 25.63
CA SER A 2 -13.11 42.72 25.58
C SER A 2 -13.44 41.77 24.42
N ASP A 3 -12.35 41.36 23.77
CA ASP A 3 -12.23 40.24 22.83
C ASP A 3 -12.54 40.55 21.36
N GLU A 4 -11.71 40.20 20.39
CA GLU A 4 -10.36 39.64 20.39
C GLU A 4 -9.85 39.80 18.95
N LYS A 5 -8.76 40.54 18.74
CA LYS A 5 -8.22 40.83 17.41
C LYS A 5 -7.22 39.73 17.05
N LYS A 6 -7.70 38.71 16.33
CA LYS A 6 -6.91 37.53 15.95
C LYS A 6 -5.95 37.85 14.79
N THR A 7 -4.67 37.84 15.10
CA THR A 7 -3.51 37.93 14.21
C THR A 7 -3.44 36.71 13.28
N PRO A 8 -3.17 36.85 11.97
CA PRO A 8 -2.75 35.71 11.16
C PRO A 8 -1.24 35.48 11.29
N HIS A 9 -0.88 34.28 11.72
CA HIS A 9 0.50 33.79 11.71
C HIS A 9 0.98 33.55 10.27
N SER A 10 2.17 34.09 9.98
CA SER A 10 2.95 33.85 8.78
C SER A 10 3.55 32.44 8.82
N LEU A 11 3.23 31.61 7.83
CA LEU A 11 3.92 30.34 7.56
C LEU A 11 4.59 30.44 6.20
N ALA A 12 5.76 31.07 6.19
CA ALA A 12 6.73 30.94 5.12
C ALA A 12 7.77 29.89 5.52
N THR A 13 8.29 29.17 4.53
CA THR A 13 9.42 28.22 4.56
C THR A 13 8.98 26.76 4.45
N PHE A 14 8.95 26.23 3.22
CA PHE A 14 9.53 24.92 2.87
C PHE A 14 9.63 24.84 1.33
N LEU A 15 10.76 25.29 0.78
CA LEU A 15 11.18 25.01 -0.60
C LEU A 15 12.63 24.55 -0.56
N ARG A 16 12.86 23.23 -0.71
CA ARG A 16 14.10 22.71 -1.31
C ARG A 16 13.97 21.23 -1.67
N GLY A 17 13.61 20.95 -2.92
CA GLY A 17 13.98 19.72 -3.59
C GLY A 17 15.17 19.99 -4.52
N PRO A 18 16.16 19.10 -4.63
CA PRO A 18 17.10 19.11 -5.74
C PRO A 18 16.65 18.18 -6.88
N ALA A 19 16.90 18.67 -8.09
CA ALA A 19 16.59 18.11 -9.41
C ALA A 19 17.30 16.77 -9.72
N PRO A 20 16.83 16.01 -10.74
CA PRO A 20 17.39 14.72 -11.14
C PRO A 20 18.58 14.86 -12.11
N ALA A 21 19.46 13.85 -12.11
CA ALA A 21 20.55 13.66 -13.06
C ALA A 21 20.42 12.28 -13.76
N PRO A 22 21.02 12.08 -14.95
CA PRO A 22 20.37 11.47 -16.10
C PRO A 22 20.72 10.00 -16.42
N GLU A 23 20.01 9.48 -17.42
CA GLU A 23 20.13 8.19 -18.12
C GLU A 23 21.55 7.71 -18.46
N ALA A 24 21.76 6.39 -18.37
CA ALA A 24 22.78 5.67 -19.13
C ALA A 24 22.15 4.44 -19.79
N LYS A 25 22.32 4.33 -21.11
CA LYS A 25 21.85 3.25 -22.00
C LYS A 25 22.88 2.09 -22.08
N PRO A 26 22.49 0.92 -22.65
CA PRO A 26 23.04 -0.41 -22.36
C PRO A 26 24.16 -0.87 -23.29
N GLN A 27 24.88 -1.92 -22.88
CA GLN A 27 25.75 -2.73 -23.74
C GLN A 27 25.40 -4.23 -23.61
N ALA A 28 25.18 -4.84 -24.77
CA ALA A 28 25.30 -6.27 -25.06
C ALA A 28 26.80 -6.68 -24.99
N GLU A 29 27.23 -7.94 -24.94
CA GLU A 29 26.97 -9.01 -25.93
C GLU A 29 27.68 -10.32 -25.51
N ALA A 30 27.16 -11.45 -26.04
CA ALA A 30 27.78 -12.76 -26.28
C ALA A 30 28.23 -13.61 -25.05
N GLY A 31 27.72 -14.82 -24.82
CA GLY A 31 27.83 -16.04 -25.66
C GLY A 31 28.86 -16.95 -24.96
N ASP A 32 28.68 -18.24 -24.69
CA ASP A 32 28.07 -19.33 -25.44
C ASP A 32 27.84 -20.53 -24.49
N ALA A 33 27.13 -21.52 -25.02
CA ALA A 33 26.65 -22.78 -24.47
C ALA A 33 27.66 -23.64 -23.68
N ASP A 34 27.18 -24.46 -22.74
CA ASP A 34 26.98 -25.91 -22.97
C ASP A 34 26.28 -26.59 -21.77
N THR A 35 25.55 -27.68 -22.03
CA THR A 35 24.72 -28.48 -21.11
C THR A 35 24.99 -29.97 -21.41
N PRO A 36 24.49 -30.93 -20.63
CA PRO A 36 24.92 -31.59 -19.37
C PRO A 36 25.57 -32.99 -19.72
N PRO A 37 25.39 -34.16 -19.05
CA PRO A 37 24.87 -34.57 -17.72
C PRO A 37 25.82 -35.61 -17.02
N PRO A 38 25.38 -36.73 -16.38
CA PRO A 38 25.69 -37.03 -14.98
C PRO A 38 26.58 -38.29 -14.81
N HIS A 39 27.16 -38.47 -13.62
CA HIS A 39 27.74 -39.76 -13.24
C HIS A 39 26.98 -40.38 -12.07
N ALA A 40 26.18 -41.38 -12.41
CA ALA A 40 25.79 -42.46 -11.52
C ALA A 40 26.81 -43.60 -11.63
N SER A 41 27.10 -44.26 -10.51
CA SER A 41 27.74 -45.59 -10.43
C SER A 41 27.18 -46.24 -9.15
N THR A 42 26.17 -47.12 -9.21
CA THR A 42 26.20 -48.58 -9.53
C THR A 42 27.10 -49.34 -8.54
N ALA A 43 26.52 -49.94 -7.49
CA ALA A 43 26.16 -51.38 -7.33
C ALA A 43 27.40 -52.25 -6.94
N ALA A 44 27.35 -53.36 -6.21
CA ALA A 44 26.31 -54.28 -5.75
C ALA A 44 26.89 -55.22 -4.66
N GLY A 45 26.00 -55.86 -3.88
CA GLY A 45 26.16 -57.21 -3.31
C GLY A 45 27.13 -57.40 -2.15
N ALA A 46 26.97 -58.36 -1.24
CA ALA A 46 25.92 -59.33 -0.96
C ALA A 46 26.24 -60.01 0.39
N GLN A 47 25.20 -60.57 1.00
CA GLN A 47 25.21 -61.76 1.86
C GLN A 47 25.56 -61.67 3.37
N VAL A 48 24.65 -62.33 4.07
CA VAL A 48 24.48 -62.68 5.49
C VAL A 48 24.31 -64.22 5.49
N PRO A 49 24.27 -64.93 6.63
CA PRO A 49 25.29 -65.34 7.62
C PRO A 49 25.63 -66.86 7.44
N PRO A 50 26.13 -67.68 8.40
CA PRO A 50 25.47 -68.02 9.68
C PRO A 50 26.39 -68.26 10.91
N SER A 51 25.70 -68.36 12.05
CA SER A 51 26.14 -68.89 13.36
C SER A 51 26.70 -70.32 13.30
N PRO A 52 27.47 -70.73 14.32
CA PRO A 52 26.94 -71.82 15.15
C PRO A 52 27.10 -71.58 16.66
N ALA A 53 26.20 -72.23 17.40
CA ALA A 53 26.15 -72.35 18.85
C ALA A 53 27.00 -73.54 19.32
N ASP A 54 27.55 -73.45 20.53
CA ASP A 54 27.71 -74.58 21.45
C ASP A 54 27.84 -74.07 22.91
N ALA A 55 27.13 -74.73 23.81
CA ALA A 55 27.03 -74.50 25.28
C ALA A 55 28.11 -75.35 26.04
N PRO A 56 28.18 -75.48 27.39
CA PRO A 56 27.38 -74.94 28.51
C PRO A 56 28.21 -74.43 29.75
N VAL A 57 27.46 -74.06 30.81
CA VAL A 57 27.78 -73.48 32.16
C VAL A 57 28.71 -74.35 33.05
N PRO A 58 29.41 -73.80 34.09
CA PRO A 58 28.78 -73.66 35.42
C PRO A 58 29.16 -72.37 36.21
N ALA A 59 28.39 -72.16 37.27
CA ALA A 59 28.33 -71.01 38.15
C ALA A 59 29.62 -70.65 38.90
N ALA A 60 29.88 -69.34 39.02
CA ALA A 60 30.54 -68.76 40.18
C ALA A 60 29.98 -67.35 40.41
N GLU A 61 29.37 -67.22 41.58
CA GLU A 61 28.88 -66.03 42.25
C GLU A 61 29.93 -64.90 42.27
N GLN A 62 29.56 -63.70 41.84
CA GLN A 62 30.12 -62.43 42.33
C GLN A 62 29.30 -61.25 41.81
N THR A 63 28.33 -60.86 42.62
CA THR A 63 27.66 -59.56 42.61
C THR A 63 28.71 -58.44 42.60
N PRO A 64 28.77 -57.57 41.56
CA PRO A 64 29.54 -56.35 41.68
C PRO A 64 28.81 -55.42 42.67
N PRO A 65 29.48 -54.91 43.73
CA PRO A 65 28.85 -53.99 44.66
C PRO A 65 28.46 -52.72 43.91
N ALA A 66 27.22 -52.32 44.12
CA ALA A 66 26.68 -51.04 43.70
C ALA A 66 27.65 -49.91 44.09
N SER A 67 28.20 -49.24 43.08
CA SER A 67 28.92 -47.99 43.22
C SER A 67 27.96 -46.93 43.77
N SER A 68 28.04 -46.67 45.07
CA SER A 68 27.42 -45.49 45.67
C SER A 68 28.03 -44.23 45.04
N PRO A 69 27.24 -43.31 44.47
CA PRO A 69 27.78 -42.03 44.02
C PRO A 69 28.28 -41.21 45.22
N ALA A 70 29.35 -40.46 45.00
CA ALA A 70 30.06 -39.71 46.03
C ALA A 70 29.15 -38.62 46.68
N PRO A 71 29.34 -38.30 47.98
CA PRO A 71 28.46 -37.39 48.72
C PRO A 71 28.38 -35.94 48.21
N TRP A 72 29.29 -35.52 47.31
CA TRP A 72 29.39 -34.13 46.85
C TRP A 72 28.54 -33.81 45.61
N GLU A 73 27.83 -34.79 45.04
CA GLU A 73 26.82 -34.57 43.98
C GLU A 73 25.39 -34.40 44.53
N GLN A 74 25.25 -34.28 45.86
CA GLN A 74 23.97 -33.96 46.47
C GLN A 74 23.68 -32.47 46.31
N ALA A 75 23.24 -32.10 45.10
CA ALA A 75 22.58 -30.82 44.87
C ALA A 75 21.51 -30.63 45.96
N PRO A 76 21.52 -29.49 46.69
CA PRO A 76 20.66 -29.31 47.85
C PRO A 76 19.19 -29.48 47.47
N ARG A 77 18.40 -30.12 48.34
CA ARG A 77 16.99 -30.49 48.06
C ARG A 77 16.11 -29.31 47.63
N PHE A 78 16.47 -28.08 47.95
CA PHE A 78 15.78 -26.87 47.45
C PHE A 78 15.95 -26.64 45.94
N THR A 79 17.06 -27.10 45.33
CA THR A 79 17.21 -27.10 43.85
C THR A 79 16.41 -28.21 43.17
N ARG A 80 16.03 -29.26 43.91
CA ARG A 80 15.14 -30.33 43.43
C ARG A 80 13.66 -29.95 43.59
N ALA A 81 13.32 -29.22 44.66
CA ALA A 81 11.98 -28.68 44.89
C ALA A 81 11.58 -27.61 43.86
N ALA A 82 12.56 -26.94 43.21
CA ALA A 82 12.29 -26.01 42.11
C ALA A 82 11.98 -26.71 40.76
N ARG A 83 12.11 -28.05 40.66
CA ARG A 83 11.77 -28.82 39.44
C ARG A 83 10.41 -29.50 39.48
N THR A 84 9.60 -29.26 40.50
CA THR A 84 8.22 -29.75 40.55
C THR A 84 7.29 -28.56 40.46
N ASN A 85 6.55 -28.51 39.34
CA ASN A 85 5.66 -27.42 38.92
C ASN A 85 6.40 -26.25 38.26
N ALA A 86 7.07 -26.52 37.13
CA ALA A 86 6.77 -25.65 35.99
C ALA A 86 5.26 -25.82 35.75
N VAL A 87 4.45 -25.01 36.44
CA VAL A 87 3.03 -24.88 36.10
C VAL A 87 3.09 -24.36 34.68
N GLN A 88 2.99 -25.28 33.72
CA GLN A 88 2.70 -24.97 32.35
C GLN A 88 1.35 -24.28 32.45
N ARG A 89 1.39 -22.94 32.56
CA ARG A 89 0.22 -22.08 32.52
C ARG A 89 -0.36 -22.32 31.13
N ARG A 90 -1.16 -23.37 31.01
CA ARG A 90 -1.94 -23.66 29.83
C ARG A 90 -2.85 -22.45 29.72
N THR A 91 -2.52 -21.56 28.79
CA THR A 91 -3.41 -20.46 28.42
C THR A 91 -4.74 -21.13 28.07
N PRO A 92 -5.84 -20.82 28.79
CA PRO A 92 -7.13 -21.44 28.49
C PRO A 92 -7.45 -21.21 27.01
N PRO A 93 -8.03 -22.20 26.31
CA PRO A 93 -8.27 -22.13 24.87
C PRO A 93 -9.12 -20.92 24.46
N TRP A 94 -9.91 -20.35 25.38
CA TRP A 94 -10.60 -19.09 25.16
C TRP A 94 -9.61 -17.98 24.80
N GLN A 95 -8.43 -17.90 25.43
CA GLN A 95 -7.50 -16.79 25.23
C GLN A 95 -6.99 -16.77 23.80
N TRP A 96 -6.77 -17.94 23.21
CA TRP A 96 -6.47 -18.08 21.79
C TRP A 96 -7.65 -17.69 20.91
N ALA A 97 -8.88 -18.05 21.29
CA ALA A 97 -10.08 -17.62 20.57
C ALA A 97 -10.28 -16.10 20.62
N VAL A 98 -10.09 -15.48 21.79
CA VAL A 98 -10.16 -14.03 21.99
C VAL A 98 -9.05 -13.34 21.19
N LEU A 99 -7.82 -13.85 21.23
CA LEU A 99 -6.71 -13.30 20.45
C LEU A 99 -6.95 -13.42 18.94
N ALA A 100 -7.49 -14.56 18.46
CA ALA A 100 -7.86 -14.74 17.07
C ALA A 100 -9.00 -13.79 16.64
N ALA A 101 -10.01 -13.60 17.50
CA ALA A 101 -11.09 -12.65 17.26
C ALA A 101 -10.58 -11.21 17.20
N LEU A 102 -9.72 -10.80 18.14
CA LEU A 102 -9.07 -9.48 18.10
C LEU A 102 -8.21 -9.31 16.84
N ALA A 103 -7.44 -10.34 16.45
CA ALA A 103 -6.65 -10.29 15.23
C ALA A 103 -7.52 -10.14 13.97
N LEU A 104 -8.66 -10.84 13.90
CA LEU A 104 -9.60 -10.72 12.79
C LEU A 104 -10.24 -9.32 12.74
N VAL A 105 -10.65 -8.79 13.90
CA VAL A 105 -11.19 -7.43 14.00
C VAL A 105 -10.15 -6.40 13.58
N LEU A 106 -8.90 -6.56 14.03
CA LEU A 106 -7.81 -5.67 13.64
C LEU A 106 -7.53 -5.76 12.13
N ALA A 107 -7.49 -6.95 11.55
CA ALA A 107 -7.30 -7.14 10.12
C ALA A 107 -8.44 -6.47 9.32
N MET A 108 -9.68 -6.61 9.79
CA MET A 108 -10.84 -5.93 9.20
C MET A 108 -10.73 -4.41 9.29
N GLN A 109 -10.29 -3.88 10.44
CA GLN A 109 -10.07 -2.44 10.63
C GLN A 109 -8.97 -1.92 9.68
N VAL A 110 -7.85 -2.63 9.57
CA VAL A 110 -6.76 -2.28 8.64
C VAL A 110 -7.25 -2.31 7.20
N LEU A 111 -7.99 -3.34 6.81
CA LEU A 111 -8.53 -3.47 5.45
C LEU A 111 -9.51 -2.34 5.12
N LEU A 112 -10.37 -1.96 6.07
CA LEU A 112 -11.31 -0.84 5.90
C LEU A 112 -10.60 0.52 5.90
N ALA A 113 -9.54 0.68 6.70
CA ALA A 113 -8.74 1.90 6.73
C ALA A 113 -7.95 2.08 5.43
N ASP A 114 -7.37 1.00 4.91
CA ASP A 114 -6.51 1.03 3.73
C ASP A 114 -7.26 0.70 2.42
N ARG A 115 -8.59 0.51 2.50
CA ARG A 115 -9.47 0.19 1.36
C ARG A 115 -9.25 1.11 0.16
N ALA A 116 -8.97 2.40 0.41
CA ALA A 116 -8.77 3.38 -0.65
C ALA A 116 -7.44 3.16 -1.39
N ARG A 117 -6.37 2.79 -0.68
CA ARG A 117 -5.08 2.46 -1.30
C ARG A 117 -5.15 1.14 -2.04
N LEU A 118 -5.68 0.09 -1.39
CA LEU A 118 -5.84 -1.23 -2.02
C LEU A 118 -6.81 -1.19 -3.23
N ALA A 119 -7.82 -0.32 -3.21
CA ALA A 119 -8.72 -0.15 -4.35
C ALA A 119 -8.07 0.57 -5.54
N ALA A 120 -6.92 1.24 -5.37
CA ALA A 120 -6.16 1.78 -6.49
C ALA A 120 -5.43 0.68 -7.27
N ASP A 121 -5.23 -0.50 -6.68
CA ASP A 121 -4.63 -1.64 -7.35
C ASP A 121 -5.68 -2.49 -8.07
N ALA A 122 -5.47 -2.67 -9.39
CA ALA A 122 -6.33 -3.47 -10.27
C ALA A 122 -6.55 -4.91 -9.77
N THR A 123 -5.53 -5.50 -9.14
CA THR A 123 -5.53 -6.89 -8.69
C THR A 123 -6.43 -7.11 -7.46
N TRP A 124 -6.46 -6.15 -6.54
CA TRP A 124 -7.19 -6.26 -5.27
C TRP A 124 -8.65 -5.79 -5.38
N ARG A 125 -8.92 -4.87 -6.31
CA ARG A 125 -10.25 -4.32 -6.60
C ARG A 125 -11.37 -5.38 -6.69
N PRO A 126 -11.26 -6.50 -7.44
CA PRO A 126 -12.35 -7.47 -7.54
C PRO A 126 -12.64 -8.18 -6.20
N VAL A 127 -11.60 -8.50 -5.43
CA VAL A 127 -11.75 -9.11 -4.10
C VAL A 127 -12.42 -8.13 -3.14
N LEU A 128 -11.98 -6.86 -3.14
CA LEU A 128 -12.58 -5.80 -2.34
C LEU A 128 -14.02 -5.50 -2.75
N ALA A 129 -14.33 -5.51 -4.05
CA ALA A 129 -15.69 -5.31 -4.56
C ALA A 129 -16.63 -6.43 -4.09
N ALA A 130 -16.20 -7.70 -4.18
CA ALA A 130 -16.97 -8.84 -3.69
C ALA A 130 -17.18 -8.79 -2.17
N LEU A 131 -16.11 -8.48 -1.43
CA LEU A 131 -16.17 -8.32 0.02
C LEU A 131 -17.10 -7.17 0.42
N CYS A 132 -17.04 -6.04 -0.29
CA CYS A 132 -17.94 -4.91 -0.02
C CYS A 132 -19.39 -5.17 -0.43
N ALA A 133 -19.64 -5.93 -1.49
CA ALA A 133 -20.98 -6.37 -1.82
C ALA A 133 -21.59 -7.23 -0.70
N ALA A 134 -20.80 -8.12 -0.09
CA ALA A 134 -21.25 -8.97 1.02
C ALA A 134 -21.45 -8.19 2.33
N LEU A 135 -20.52 -7.28 2.65
CA LEU A 135 -20.55 -6.47 3.87
C LEU A 135 -21.38 -5.20 3.77
N ARG A 136 -21.93 -4.91 2.57
CA ARG A 136 -22.63 -3.66 2.24
C ARG A 136 -21.80 -2.41 2.51
N CYS A 137 -20.50 -2.47 2.21
CA CYS A 137 -19.66 -1.27 2.15
C CYS A 137 -19.62 -0.64 0.76
N GLU A 138 -19.40 0.67 0.71
CA GLU A 138 -19.13 1.37 -0.54
C GLU A 138 -17.64 1.30 -0.87
N LEU A 139 -17.32 0.93 -2.13
CA LEU A 139 -15.95 0.97 -2.63
C LEU A 139 -15.74 2.33 -3.34
N PRO A 140 -14.68 3.10 -3.01
CA PRO A 140 -14.44 4.37 -3.69
C PRO A 140 -14.22 4.16 -5.19
N ALA A 141 -14.61 5.14 -6.00
CA ALA A 141 -14.40 5.12 -7.45
C ALA A 141 -12.91 5.06 -7.83
N TRP A 142 -12.61 4.78 -9.09
CA TRP A 142 -11.23 4.85 -9.59
C TRP A 142 -10.72 6.30 -9.51
N HIS A 143 -9.43 6.42 -9.18
CA HIS A 143 -8.76 7.70 -9.02
C HIS A 143 -7.36 7.64 -9.62
N GLU A 144 -7.27 8.08 -10.87
CA GLU A 144 -6.07 8.18 -11.69
C GLU A 144 -6.10 9.56 -12.38
N PRO A 145 -5.76 10.66 -11.67
CA PRO A 145 -5.84 12.02 -12.22
C PRO A 145 -5.01 12.22 -13.49
N ALA A 146 -3.87 11.52 -13.59
CA ALA A 146 -2.98 11.55 -14.75
C ALA A 146 -3.60 10.95 -16.02
N ALA A 147 -4.69 10.19 -15.90
CA ALA A 147 -5.41 9.64 -17.03
C ALA A 147 -6.50 10.58 -17.58
N PHE A 148 -6.69 11.77 -17.00
CA PHE A 148 -7.53 12.80 -17.62
C PHE A 148 -6.72 13.62 -18.62
N THR A 149 -7.21 13.70 -19.85
CA THR A 149 -6.58 14.47 -20.92
C THR A 149 -7.40 15.70 -21.23
N MET A 150 -6.76 16.88 -21.21
CA MET A 150 -7.38 18.11 -21.66
C MET A 150 -7.42 18.15 -23.19
N LEU A 151 -8.62 18.24 -23.76
CA LEU A 151 -8.86 18.21 -25.21
C LEU A 151 -8.82 19.60 -25.83
N ASN A 152 -9.53 20.55 -25.23
CA ASN A 152 -9.56 21.94 -25.67
C ASN A 152 -9.60 22.86 -24.46
N ARG A 153 -8.99 24.04 -24.59
CA ARG A 153 -9.02 25.10 -23.58
C ARG A 153 -9.01 26.46 -24.25
N GLU A 154 -9.93 27.30 -23.83
CA GLU A 154 -10.09 28.65 -24.31
C GLU A 154 -10.40 29.57 -23.13
N VAL A 155 -9.67 30.68 -23.05
CA VAL A 155 -9.87 31.69 -22.02
C VAL A 155 -10.05 33.04 -22.71
N ARG A 156 -11.16 33.71 -22.41
CA ARG A 156 -11.50 35.01 -22.98
C ARG A 156 -11.97 35.97 -21.88
N PRO A 157 -11.73 37.28 -22.00
CA PRO A 157 -12.35 38.26 -21.10
C PRO A 157 -13.88 38.16 -21.15
N ALA A 158 -14.52 38.23 -19.99
CA ALA A 158 -15.97 38.24 -19.90
C ALA A 158 -16.53 39.59 -20.42
N PRO A 159 -17.48 39.58 -21.38
CA PRO A 159 -17.97 40.81 -21.99
C PRO A 159 -18.81 41.67 -21.02
N ASP A 160 -19.41 41.03 -20.00
CA ASP A 160 -20.29 41.64 -19.02
C ASP A 160 -19.54 42.23 -17.80
N GLN A 161 -18.32 41.77 -17.52
CA GLN A 161 -17.61 42.07 -16.27
C GLN A 161 -16.12 42.31 -16.49
N ARG A 162 -15.64 43.52 -16.18
CA ARG A 162 -14.20 43.83 -16.21
C ARG A 162 -13.44 43.05 -15.15
N GLY A 163 -12.27 42.53 -15.51
CA GLY A 163 -11.40 41.74 -14.60
C GLY A 163 -11.94 40.34 -14.31
N VAL A 164 -12.86 39.82 -15.14
CA VAL A 164 -13.35 38.45 -15.09
C VAL A 164 -13.02 37.77 -16.40
N LEU A 165 -12.52 36.54 -16.31
CA LEU A 165 -12.24 35.67 -17.44
C LEU A 165 -13.31 34.58 -17.53
N GLN A 166 -13.82 34.36 -18.73
CA GLN A 166 -14.64 33.22 -19.08
C GLN A 166 -13.73 32.12 -19.63
N VAL A 167 -13.74 30.98 -18.94
CA VAL A 167 -12.97 29.79 -19.29
C VAL A 167 -13.92 28.77 -19.89
N GLN A 168 -13.59 28.26 -21.07
CA GLN A 168 -14.24 27.12 -21.70
C GLN A 168 -13.19 26.04 -21.91
N ALA A 169 -13.43 24.85 -21.39
CA ALA A 169 -12.51 23.75 -21.53
C ALA A 169 -13.27 22.45 -21.79
N SER A 170 -12.58 21.48 -22.34
CA SER A 170 -13.09 20.12 -22.44
C SER A 170 -11.98 19.13 -22.12
N PHE A 171 -12.35 18.05 -21.47
CA PHE A 171 -11.41 16.99 -21.08
C PHE A 171 -12.09 15.64 -21.21
N ARG A 172 -11.29 14.58 -21.21
CA ARG A 172 -11.75 13.20 -21.36
C ARG A 172 -11.07 12.30 -20.35
N ASN A 173 -11.81 11.31 -19.85
CA ASN A 173 -11.23 10.22 -19.08
C ASN A 173 -10.59 9.21 -20.05
N ASP A 174 -9.26 9.16 -20.13
CA ASP A 174 -8.53 8.18 -20.94
C ASP A 174 -8.14 6.92 -20.13
N ALA A 175 -8.59 6.78 -18.88
CA ALA A 175 -8.41 5.55 -18.12
C ALA A 175 -9.29 4.42 -18.65
N ARG A 176 -8.86 3.18 -18.39
CA ARG A 176 -9.64 1.96 -18.69
C ARG A 176 -10.87 1.76 -17.79
N TRP A 177 -11.12 2.64 -16.83
CA TRP A 177 -12.19 2.52 -15.83
C TRP A 177 -12.97 3.82 -15.67
N ALA A 178 -14.20 3.73 -15.16
CA ALA A 178 -14.99 4.90 -14.79
C ALA A 178 -14.41 5.56 -13.53
N GLN A 179 -14.19 6.86 -13.59
CA GLN A 179 -13.52 7.64 -12.55
C GLN A 179 -14.45 8.68 -11.95
N ALA A 180 -14.22 9.07 -10.69
CA ALA A 180 -14.92 10.21 -10.12
C ALA A 180 -14.60 11.50 -10.89
N TRP A 181 -15.51 12.46 -10.83
CA TRP A 181 -15.28 13.79 -11.38
C TRP A 181 -14.07 14.45 -10.69
N PRO A 182 -13.02 14.86 -11.44
CA PRO A 182 -11.78 15.36 -10.85
C PRO A 182 -11.96 16.78 -10.32
N TYR A 183 -11.08 17.18 -9.41
CA TYR A 183 -10.87 18.58 -9.10
C TYR A 183 -9.99 19.21 -10.19
N LEU A 184 -10.34 20.43 -10.61
CA LEU A 184 -9.62 21.13 -11.66
C LEU A 184 -8.86 22.31 -11.07
N GLN A 185 -7.54 22.29 -11.16
CA GLN A 185 -6.71 23.43 -10.80
C GLN A 185 -6.43 24.29 -12.03
N LEU A 186 -6.80 25.57 -11.94
CA LEU A 186 -6.42 26.59 -12.91
C LEU A 186 -5.29 27.43 -12.32
N SER A 187 -4.18 27.55 -13.04
CA SER A 187 -3.09 28.48 -12.73
C SER A 187 -3.02 29.58 -13.79
N LEU A 188 -2.77 30.80 -13.33
CA LEU A 188 -2.53 31.97 -14.14
C LEU A 188 -1.07 32.35 -13.97
N SER A 189 -0.36 32.53 -15.08
CA SER A 189 1.05 32.91 -15.08
C SER A 189 1.30 34.18 -15.89
N ASP A 190 2.31 34.94 -15.47
CA ASP A 190 2.81 36.10 -16.22
C ASP A 190 3.65 35.69 -17.43
N ALA A 191 4.15 36.69 -18.18
CA ALA A 191 4.99 36.47 -19.36
C ALA A 191 6.34 35.80 -19.03
N ASP A 192 6.80 35.90 -17.79
CA ASP A 192 8.02 35.27 -17.29
C ASP A 192 7.78 33.83 -16.79
N GLY A 193 6.53 33.34 -16.89
CA GLY A 193 6.13 32.00 -16.47
C GLY A 193 5.87 31.86 -14.97
N ARG A 194 5.89 32.95 -14.19
CA ARG A 194 5.62 32.90 -12.76
C ARG A 194 4.13 32.83 -12.52
N VAL A 195 3.70 31.89 -11.68
CA VAL A 195 2.30 31.75 -11.28
C VAL A 195 1.90 32.95 -10.42
N ILE A 196 1.03 33.80 -10.96
CA ILE A 196 0.48 34.98 -10.30
C ILE A 196 -0.81 34.68 -9.53
N GLY A 197 -1.46 33.55 -9.83
CA GLY A 197 -2.61 33.07 -9.09
C GLY A 197 -2.96 31.63 -9.46
N SER A 198 -3.55 30.91 -8.51
CA SER A 198 -4.12 29.60 -8.78
C SER A 198 -5.39 29.39 -7.99
N ARG A 199 -6.31 28.60 -8.53
CA ARG A 199 -7.53 28.20 -7.84
C ARG A 199 -7.93 26.79 -8.25
N VAL A 200 -8.32 26.00 -7.26
CA VAL A 200 -8.93 24.68 -7.45
C VAL A 200 -10.44 24.84 -7.54
N PHE A 201 -11.03 24.21 -8.55
CA PHE A 201 -12.46 24.16 -8.81
C PHE A 201 -12.98 22.75 -8.56
N SER A 202 -14.02 22.66 -7.75
CA SER A 202 -14.76 21.42 -7.52
C SER A 202 -15.66 21.08 -8.72
N PRO A 203 -16.06 19.80 -8.88
CA PRO A 203 -17.01 19.39 -9.91
C PRO A 203 -18.27 20.25 -9.99
N ARG A 204 -18.80 20.63 -8.84
CA ARG A 204 -19.99 21.50 -8.76
C ARG A 204 -19.74 22.90 -9.35
N GLU A 205 -18.55 23.46 -9.20
CA GLU A 205 -18.23 24.81 -9.67
C GLU A 205 -18.04 24.87 -11.19
N TYR A 206 -17.39 23.86 -11.79
CA TYR A 206 -17.17 23.87 -13.24
C TYR A 206 -18.31 23.26 -14.06
N LEU A 207 -19.15 22.40 -13.46
CA LEU A 207 -20.38 21.89 -14.10
C LEU A 207 -21.56 22.84 -13.92
N GLY A 208 -21.51 23.72 -12.92
CA GLY A 208 -22.60 24.66 -12.60
C GLY A 208 -23.81 24.00 -11.93
N HIS A 209 -23.78 22.69 -11.68
CA HIS A 209 -24.81 21.95 -10.96
C HIS A 209 -24.19 20.93 -10.00
N PRO A 210 -24.92 20.50 -8.95
CA PRO A 210 -24.47 19.40 -8.10
C PRO A 210 -24.29 18.12 -8.90
N VAL A 211 -23.26 17.35 -8.55
CA VAL A 211 -23.02 15.99 -9.07
C VAL A 211 -23.68 15.00 -8.12
N PRO A 212 -24.54 14.08 -8.59
CA PRO A 212 -25.13 13.04 -7.75
C PRO A 212 -24.04 12.16 -7.10
N PRO A 213 -24.25 11.67 -5.87
CA PRO A 213 -23.34 10.71 -5.27
C PRO A 213 -23.18 9.47 -6.15
N GLY A 214 -21.94 9.04 -6.39
CA GLY A 214 -21.63 7.88 -7.22
C GLY A 214 -21.64 8.13 -8.73
N ASP A 215 -21.93 9.35 -9.17
CA ASP A 215 -21.78 9.70 -10.58
C ASP A 215 -20.30 9.73 -11.00
N THR A 216 -20.02 9.19 -12.19
CA THR A 216 -18.64 8.94 -12.67
C THR A 216 -18.52 9.23 -14.15
N LEU A 217 -17.31 9.59 -14.58
CA LEU A 217 -16.98 9.77 -15.99
C LEU A 217 -16.48 8.44 -16.56
N ALA A 218 -17.19 7.88 -17.55
CA ALA A 218 -16.87 6.58 -18.15
C ALA A 218 -15.54 6.61 -18.95
N PRO A 219 -14.91 5.45 -19.20
CA PRO A 219 -13.75 5.36 -20.10
C PRO A 219 -14.03 5.98 -21.47
N GLY A 220 -13.14 6.85 -21.94
CA GLY A 220 -13.28 7.56 -23.21
C GLY A 220 -14.36 8.65 -23.22
N GLN A 221 -15.11 8.86 -22.12
CA GLN A 221 -16.13 9.90 -22.05
C GLN A 221 -15.48 11.28 -21.91
N GLY A 222 -15.81 12.16 -22.84
CA GLY A 222 -15.45 13.57 -22.81
C GLY A 222 -16.55 14.43 -22.19
N THR A 223 -16.17 15.55 -21.60
CA THR A 223 -17.10 16.55 -21.07
C THR A 223 -16.61 17.96 -21.40
N GLN A 224 -17.56 18.88 -21.55
CA GLN A 224 -17.29 20.30 -21.76
C GLN A 224 -17.70 21.06 -20.51
N ILE A 225 -16.86 21.99 -20.09
CA ILE A 225 -17.03 22.79 -18.89
C ILE A 225 -16.86 24.26 -19.21
N ALA A 226 -17.63 25.09 -18.51
CA ALA A 226 -17.54 26.53 -18.63
C ALA A 226 -17.72 27.18 -17.27
N PHE A 227 -16.74 27.99 -16.87
CA PHE A 227 -16.78 28.69 -15.59
C PHE A 227 -16.10 30.05 -15.71
N ARG A 228 -16.33 30.89 -14.70
CA ARG A 228 -15.77 32.24 -14.63
C ARG A 228 -14.78 32.34 -13.48
N VAL A 229 -13.70 33.07 -13.71
CA VAL A 229 -12.69 33.36 -12.68
C VAL A 229 -12.36 34.84 -12.69
N ARG A 230 -12.12 35.41 -11.51
CA ARG A 230 -11.61 36.79 -11.39
C ARG A 230 -10.12 36.79 -11.69
N GLU A 231 -9.68 37.68 -12.56
CA GLU A 231 -8.28 37.86 -12.87
C GLU A 231 -7.57 38.60 -11.72
N PRO A 232 -6.53 38.02 -11.09
CA PRO A 232 -5.83 38.65 -9.97
C PRO A 232 -5.02 39.89 -10.40
N ALA A 233 -4.41 39.84 -11.60
CA ALA A 233 -3.61 40.92 -12.17
C ALA A 233 -3.76 40.95 -13.69
N ALA A 234 -3.82 42.14 -14.28
CA ALA A 234 -4.07 42.35 -15.71
C ALA A 234 -2.93 41.89 -16.66
N SER A 235 -1.89 41.24 -16.13
CA SER A 235 -0.70 40.79 -16.86
C SER A 235 -0.64 39.27 -17.03
N THR A 236 -1.80 38.59 -17.04
CA THR A 236 -1.83 37.14 -17.30
C THR A 236 -1.44 36.87 -18.75
N ALA A 237 -0.36 36.10 -18.96
CA ALA A 237 0.11 35.70 -20.28
C ALA A 237 -0.20 34.24 -20.60
N ALA A 238 -0.29 33.37 -19.59
CA ALA A 238 -0.50 31.94 -19.77
C ALA A 238 -1.46 31.34 -18.75
N PHE A 239 -2.11 30.24 -19.15
CA PHE A 239 -3.09 29.49 -18.35
C PHE A 239 -2.69 28.02 -18.28
N GLY A 240 -2.53 27.49 -17.06
CA GLY A 240 -2.26 26.07 -16.80
C GLY A 240 -3.49 25.37 -16.23
N PHE A 241 -3.66 24.10 -16.59
CA PHE A 241 -4.78 23.26 -16.13
C PHE A 241 -4.22 21.92 -15.65
N GLU A 242 -4.55 21.55 -14.41
CA GLU A 242 -4.14 20.30 -13.79
C GLU A 242 -5.34 19.61 -13.13
N PHE A 243 -5.33 18.28 -13.11
CA PHE A 243 -6.37 17.46 -12.49
C PHE A 243 -5.88 16.83 -11.19
N HIS A 244 -6.76 16.81 -10.18
CA HIS A 244 -6.51 16.23 -8.85
C HIS A 244 -7.64 15.33 -8.39
#